data_AF-A0A9E5Z7Y4-F1
#
_entry.id   AF-A0A9E5Z7Y4-F1
#
_cell.length_a   1.000
_cell.length_b   1.000
_cell.length_c   1.000
_cell.angle_alpha   90.00
_cell.angle_beta   90.00
_cell.angle_gamma   90.00
#
_symmetry.space_group_name_H-M   'P 1'
#
loop_
_entity.id
_entity.type
_entity.pdbx_description
1 polymer ?
#
loop_
_entity_poly.entity_id
_entity_poly.type
_entity_poly.pdbx_seq_one_letter_code
_entity_poly.pdbx_strand_id
1 'polypeptide(L)'
;MKKIIFIMAFASIYGCQTTGEKTTNSCTQFDKMDAQMLAIIDAINAKNSDDDKFITAFSMEQVYWIQYRDRRLHAIYPENWDHHYRVAYGKELFNSCKCQELLRLSINRMEELKMYLDGGPEDQQNCPSKLNS
;
A
#
# COMPACT_ATOMS: atom_id res chain seq x y z
N MET A 1 -52.58 -22.24 20.85
CA MET A 1 -51.41 -23.04 20.42
C MET A 1 -50.26 -22.06 20.15
N LYS A 2 -49.25 -22.07 21.02
CA LYS A 2 -48.19 -21.05 21.09
C LYS A 2 -47.22 -21.19 19.91
N LYS A 3 -47.03 -20.11 19.16
CA LYS A 3 -46.06 -19.98 18.07
C LYS A 3 -44.66 -19.84 18.70
N ILE A 4 -43.76 -20.80 18.44
CA ILE A 4 -42.35 -20.69 18.84
C ILE A 4 -41.61 -20.10 17.64
N ILE A 5 -41.29 -18.81 17.74
CA ILE A 5 -40.39 -18.09 16.84
C ILE A 5 -38.98 -18.36 17.35
N PHE A 6 -38.18 -19.10 16.57
CA PHE A 6 -36.76 -19.30 16.85
C PHE A 6 -35.96 -18.25 16.06
N ILE A 7 -35.55 -17.18 16.73
CA ILE A 7 -34.62 -16.17 16.19
C ILE A 7 -33.22 -16.77 16.33
N MET A 8 -32.66 -17.26 15.22
CA MET A 8 -31.27 -17.69 15.14
C MET A 8 -30.40 -16.44 14.93
N ALA A 9 -29.58 -16.12 15.92
CA ALA A 9 -28.70 -14.98 15.93
C ALA A 9 -27.61 -15.10 14.84
N PHE A 10 -27.47 -14.04 14.04
CA PHE A 10 -26.37 -13.84 13.11
C PHE A 10 -25.05 -13.76 13.90
N ALA A 11 -24.23 -14.81 13.79
CA ALA A 11 -22.81 -14.70 14.07
C ALA A 11 -22.13 -14.22 12.78
N SER A 12 -21.91 -12.91 12.66
CA SER A 12 -21.04 -12.33 11.64
C SER A 12 -19.58 -12.68 11.96
N ILE A 13 -19.18 -13.86 11.50
CA ILE A 13 -17.78 -14.25 11.46
C ILE A 13 -17.15 -13.44 10.33
N TYR A 14 -16.59 -12.27 10.64
CA TYR A 14 -15.56 -11.64 9.79
C TYR A 14 -14.26 -12.44 9.93
N GLY A 15 -14.31 -13.73 9.62
CA GLY A 15 -13.15 -14.53 9.34
C GLY A 15 -12.80 -14.29 7.88
N CYS A 16 -11.60 -13.77 7.62
CA CYS A 16 -11.03 -13.77 6.28
C CYS A 16 -11.02 -15.22 5.77
N GLN A 17 -12.04 -15.61 5.00
CA GLN A 17 -12.14 -16.95 4.42
C GLN A 17 -11.17 -17.00 3.24
N THR A 18 -10.07 -17.73 3.40
CA THR A 18 -9.16 -18.05 2.31
C THR A 18 -9.73 -19.25 1.55
N THR A 19 -10.61 -18.99 0.57
CA THR A 19 -10.93 -20.00 -0.44
C THR A 19 -9.68 -20.27 -1.28
N GLY A 20 -9.30 -21.55 -1.39
CA GLY A 20 -8.09 -22.06 -2.05
C GLY A 20 -8.07 -21.85 -3.56
N GLU A 21 -8.02 -20.60 -4.00
CA GLU A 21 -7.48 -20.23 -5.31
C GLU A 21 -5.96 -20.11 -5.17
N LYS A 22 -5.17 -20.31 -6.23
CA LYS A 22 -3.70 -20.18 -6.18
C LYS A 22 -3.32 -18.78 -5.68
N THR A 23 -3.17 -18.61 -4.38
CA THR A 23 -2.88 -17.35 -3.72
C THR A 23 -1.42 -17.02 -4.00
N THR A 24 -1.18 -16.24 -5.05
CA THR A 24 0.12 -15.57 -5.22
C THR A 24 0.41 -14.85 -3.91
N ASN A 25 1.45 -15.28 -3.19
CA ASN A 25 1.81 -14.75 -1.88
C ASN A 25 1.86 -13.22 -1.95
N SER A 26 1.07 -12.53 -1.12
CA SER A 26 0.99 -11.07 -1.13
C SER A 26 2.34 -10.41 -0.89
N CYS A 27 3.27 -11.08 -0.19
CA CYS A 27 4.64 -10.63 -0.05
C CYS A 27 5.40 -10.69 -1.38
N THR A 28 5.28 -11.78 -2.15
CA THR A 28 5.88 -11.87 -3.49
C THR A 28 5.33 -10.82 -4.45
N GLN A 29 4.03 -10.52 -4.35
CA GLN A 29 3.42 -9.43 -5.13
C GLN A 29 3.94 -8.06 -4.70
N PHE A 30 4.07 -7.84 -3.39
CA PHE A 30 4.67 -6.62 -2.85
C PHE A 30 6.12 -6.47 -3.30
N ASP A 31 6.96 -7.51 -3.20
CA ASP A 31 8.36 -7.47 -3.63
C ASP A 31 8.49 -7.09 -5.11
N LYS A 32 7.61 -7.64 -5.96
CA LYS A 32 7.54 -7.26 -7.38
C LYS A 32 7.14 -5.80 -7.56
N MET A 33 6.15 -5.33 -6.81
CA MET A 33 5.69 -3.93 -6.88
C MET A 33 6.78 -2.96 -6.39
N ASP A 34 7.49 -3.30 -5.31
CA ASP A 34 8.60 -2.51 -4.76
C ASP A 34 9.72 -2.35 -5.79
N ALA A 35 10.10 -3.45 -6.47
CA ALA A 35 11.06 -3.39 -7.57
C ALA A 35 10.58 -2.51 -8.75
N GLN A 36 9.29 -2.57 -9.08
CA GLN A 36 8.69 -1.69 -10.10
C GLN A 36 8.71 -0.22 -9.66
N MET A 37 8.49 0.07 -8.37
CA MET A 37 8.50 1.44 -7.85
C MET A 37 9.89 2.04 -7.97
N LEU A 38 10.93 1.27 -7.61
CA LEU A 38 12.32 1.68 -7.78
C LEU A 38 12.64 1.99 -9.25
N ALA A 39 12.21 1.14 -10.18
CA ALA A 39 12.44 1.37 -11.61
C ALA A 39 11.76 2.67 -12.12
N ILE A 40 10.56 3.00 -11.62
CA ILE A 40 9.90 4.26 -11.97
C ILE A 40 10.59 5.46 -11.32
N ILE A 41 11.02 5.35 -10.07
CA ILE A 41 11.82 6.40 -9.39
C ILE A 41 13.09 6.69 -10.20
N ASP A 42 13.79 5.65 -10.67
CA ASP A 42 14.98 5.79 -11.51
C ASP A 42 14.66 6.47 -12.85
N ALA A 43 13.54 6.12 -13.48
CA ALA A 43 13.09 6.78 -14.71
C ALA A 43 12.75 8.26 -14.50
N ILE A 44 12.12 8.61 -13.37
CA ILE A 44 11.81 10.01 -13.00
C ILE A 44 13.10 10.79 -12.78
N ASN A 45 14.07 10.23 -12.06
CA ASN A 45 15.38 10.85 -11.86
C ASN A 45 16.12 11.05 -13.18
N ALA A 46 16.07 10.07 -14.10
CA ALA A 46 16.69 10.18 -15.41
C ALA A 46 16.05 11.30 -16.26
N LYS A 47 14.70 11.41 -16.27
CA LYS A 47 13.97 12.49 -16.97
C LYS A 47 14.37 13.88 -16.48
N ASN A 48 14.74 14.01 -15.20
CA ASN A 48 15.04 15.29 -14.56
C ASN A 48 16.52 15.41 -14.15
N SER A 49 17.41 14.71 -14.86
CA SER A 49 18.83 14.56 -14.48
C SER A 49 19.64 15.87 -14.40
N ASP A 50 19.13 16.94 -14.99
CA ASP A 50 19.70 18.29 -14.99
C ASP A 50 19.04 19.24 -13.97
N ASP A 51 18.03 18.78 -13.22
CA ASP A 51 17.34 19.56 -12.20
C ASP A 51 17.62 19.03 -10.78
N ASP A 52 18.78 19.40 -10.26
CA ASP A 52 19.23 19.04 -8.90
C ASP A 52 18.23 19.43 -7.81
N LYS A 53 17.52 20.56 -7.99
CA LYS A 53 16.53 21.04 -7.01
C LYS A 53 15.33 20.11 -6.97
N PHE A 54 14.85 19.68 -8.13
CA PHE A 54 13.80 18.68 -8.23
C PHE A 54 14.25 17.34 -7.64
N ILE A 55 15.40 16.81 -8.06
CA ILE A 55 15.89 15.50 -7.61
C ILE A 55 16.01 15.47 -6.08
N THR A 56 16.54 16.54 -5.47
CA THR A 56 16.66 16.65 -4.02
C THR A 56 15.29 16.63 -3.33
N ALA A 57 14.33 17.41 -3.83
CA ALA A 57 12.98 17.46 -3.28
C ALA A 57 12.24 16.12 -3.45
N PHE A 58 12.31 15.52 -4.64
CA PHE A 58 11.68 14.26 -4.97
C PHE A 58 12.26 13.08 -4.17
N SER A 59 13.58 13.05 -3.96
CA SER A 59 14.22 12.04 -3.10
C SER A 59 13.72 12.15 -1.66
N MET A 60 13.61 13.37 -1.12
CA MET A 60 13.05 13.60 0.21
C MET A 60 11.57 13.22 0.30
N GLU A 61 10.79 13.45 -0.75
CA GLU A 61 9.41 12.99 -0.85
C GLU A 61 9.31 11.46 -0.68
N GLN A 62 10.20 10.69 -1.34
CA GLN A 62 10.21 9.23 -1.19
C GLN A 62 10.55 8.79 0.24
N VAL A 63 11.50 9.47 0.87
CA VAL A 63 11.85 9.23 2.29
C VAL A 63 10.63 9.46 3.19
N TYR A 64 9.88 10.55 2.98
CA TYR A 64 8.67 10.81 3.76
C TYR A 64 7.55 9.82 3.47
N TRP A 65 7.40 9.37 2.23
CA TRP A 65 6.43 8.34 1.88
C TRP A 65 6.72 7.01 2.61
N ILE A 66 7.98 6.57 2.68
CA ILE A 66 8.37 5.36 3.43
C ILE A 66 8.01 5.51 4.90
N GLN A 67 8.30 6.68 5.50
CA GLN A 67 7.93 6.94 6.89
C GLN A 67 6.42 6.90 7.11
N TYR A 68 5.64 7.50 6.21
CA TYR A 68 4.17 7.41 6.25
C TYR A 68 3.69 5.97 6.16
N ARG A 69 4.19 5.19 5.20
CA ARG A 69 3.84 3.77 5.01
C ARG A 69 4.09 2.97 6.28
N ASP A 70 5.26 3.14 6.88
CA ASP A 70 5.65 2.40 8.08
C ASP A 70 4.83 2.83 9.31
N ARG A 71 4.52 4.14 9.45
CA ARG A 71 3.61 4.65 10.49
C ARG A 71 2.17 4.21 10.29
N ARG A 72 1.71 4.11 9.04
CA ARG A 72 0.39 3.59 8.69
C ARG A 72 0.27 2.12 9.06
N LEU A 73 1.27 1.32 8.73
CA LEU A 73 1.35 -0.08 9.17
C LEU A 73 1.34 -0.18 10.69
N HIS A 74 2.10 0.65 11.39
CA HIS A 74 2.07 0.68 12.86
C HIS A 74 0.69 1.12 13.40
N ALA A 75 -0.03 2.02 12.74
CA ALA A 75 -1.39 2.37 13.16
C ALA A 75 -2.39 1.22 12.97
N ILE A 76 -2.19 0.37 11.95
CA ILE A 76 -3.01 -0.81 11.70
C ILE A 76 -2.61 -1.97 12.63
N TYR A 77 -1.32 -2.11 12.89
CA TYR A 77 -0.69 -3.15 13.71
C TYR A 77 0.23 -2.48 14.77
N PRO A 78 -0.31 -1.90 15.85
CA PRO A 78 0.49 -1.19 16.86
C PRO A 78 1.56 -2.10 17.48
N GLU A 79 2.68 -1.56 17.98
CA GLU A 79 3.85 -2.35 18.45
C GLU A 79 3.51 -3.46 19.47
N ASN A 80 2.50 -3.21 20.32
CA ASN A 80 1.99 -4.21 21.26
C ASN A 80 1.11 -5.26 20.56
N TRP A 81 0.45 -4.85 19.48
CA TRP A 81 -0.38 -5.68 18.63
C TRP A 81 0.43 -6.50 17.62
N ASP A 82 1.59 -6.05 17.10
CA ASP A 82 2.43 -6.89 16.23
C ASP A 82 2.85 -8.18 16.97
N HIS A 83 3.28 -8.05 18.22
CA HIS A 83 3.56 -9.21 19.07
C HIS A 83 2.29 -10.00 19.42
N HIS A 84 1.25 -9.34 19.95
CA HIS A 84 0.04 -10.02 20.41
C HIS A 84 -0.76 -10.67 19.26
N TYR A 85 -0.78 -10.07 18.07
CA TYR A 85 -1.48 -10.57 16.90
C TYR A 85 -0.72 -11.71 16.24
N ARG A 86 0.60 -11.63 16.14
CA ARG A 86 1.41 -12.79 15.72
C ARG A 86 1.22 -13.97 16.66
N VAL A 87 1.14 -13.72 17.97
CA VAL A 87 0.88 -14.77 18.98
C VAL A 87 -0.55 -15.32 18.86
N ALA A 88 -1.55 -14.46 18.70
CA ALA A 88 -2.96 -14.86 18.66
C ALA A 88 -3.40 -15.52 17.35
N TYR A 89 -2.83 -15.11 16.21
CA TYR A 89 -3.28 -15.50 14.87
C TYR A 89 -2.20 -16.23 14.05
N GLY A 90 -0.99 -16.35 14.57
CA GLY A 90 0.14 -16.99 13.90
C GLY A 90 0.93 -16.05 12.98
N LYS A 91 2.23 -16.33 12.87
CA LYS A 91 3.19 -15.56 12.06
C LYS A 91 2.82 -15.50 10.58
N GLU A 92 2.34 -16.61 10.01
CA GLU A 92 2.03 -16.70 8.57
C GLU A 92 0.86 -15.82 8.17
N LEU A 93 -0.21 -15.79 8.96
CA LEU A 93 -1.35 -14.92 8.69
C LEU A 93 -0.97 -13.44 8.85
N PHE A 94 -0.22 -13.11 9.91
CA PHE A 94 0.27 -11.74 10.12
C PHE A 94 1.11 -11.25 8.94
N ASN A 95 2.08 -12.06 8.49
CA ASN A 95 2.95 -11.68 7.36
C ASN A 95 2.14 -11.44 6.09
N SER A 96 1.16 -12.32 5.80
CA SER A 96 0.27 -12.15 4.66
C SER A 96 -0.51 -10.82 4.73
N CYS A 97 -1.15 -10.52 5.87
CA CYS A 97 -1.91 -9.29 6.06
C CYS A 97 -1.02 -8.03 5.96
N LYS A 98 0.17 -8.06 6.57
CA LYS A 98 1.15 -6.97 6.46
C LYS A 98 1.53 -6.72 5.00
N CYS A 99 1.84 -7.77 4.25
CA CYS A 99 2.22 -7.66 2.84
C CYS A 99 1.05 -7.22 1.95
N GLN A 100 -0.19 -7.59 2.27
CA GLN A 100 -1.37 -7.07 1.57
C GLN A 100 -1.50 -5.55 1.74
N GLU A 101 -1.33 -5.04 2.96
CA GLU A 101 -1.39 -3.60 3.18
C GLU A 101 -0.22 -2.86 2.53
N LEU A 102 0.98 -3.42 2.59
CA LEU A 102 2.15 -2.89 1.86
C LEU A 102 1.89 -2.82 0.35
N LEU A 103 1.39 -3.91 -0.24
CA LEU A 103 1.04 -3.97 -1.66
C LEU A 103 0.00 -2.89 -2.03
N ARG A 104 -1.06 -2.74 -1.22
CA ARG A 104 -2.10 -1.73 -1.44
C ARG A 104 -1.52 -0.31 -1.42
N LEU A 105 -0.67 0.01 -0.44
CA LEU A 105 -0.02 1.31 -0.34
C LEU A 105 0.93 1.57 -1.52
N SER A 106 1.67 0.55 -1.96
CA SER A 106 2.57 0.64 -3.11
C SER A 106 1.85 0.80 -4.45
N ILE A 107 0.69 0.14 -4.64
CA ILE A 107 -0.15 0.35 -5.84
C ILE A 107 -0.57 1.82 -5.94
N ASN A 108 -1.11 2.39 -4.86
CA ASN A 108 -1.52 3.79 -4.85
C ASN A 108 -0.33 4.73 -5.13
N ARG A 109 0.82 4.46 -4.50
CA ARG A 109 2.02 5.26 -4.73
C ARG A 109 2.49 5.18 -6.17
N MET A 110 2.37 4.02 -6.80
CA MET A 110 2.72 3.84 -8.21
C MET A 110 1.92 4.77 -9.12
N GLU A 111 0.63 4.98 -8.84
CA GLU A 111 -0.22 5.89 -9.60
C GLU A 111 0.25 7.34 -9.45
N GLU A 112 0.61 7.77 -8.24
CA GLU A 112 1.17 9.09 -7.99
C GLU A 112 2.52 9.28 -8.70
N LEU A 113 3.41 8.27 -8.65
CA LEU A 113 4.72 8.33 -9.28
C LEU A 113 4.62 8.43 -10.81
N LYS A 114 3.67 7.72 -11.44
CA LYS A 114 3.46 7.79 -12.89
C LYS A 114 3.10 9.18 -13.38
N MET A 115 2.48 10.03 -12.55
CA MET A 115 2.14 11.41 -12.94
C MET A 115 3.38 12.26 -13.28
N TYR A 116 4.56 11.92 -12.74
CA TYR A 116 5.81 12.61 -13.09
C TYR A 116 6.32 12.27 -14.52
N LEU A 117 5.86 11.16 -15.09
CA LEU A 117 6.21 10.69 -16.42
C LEU A 117 5.11 10.98 -17.45
N ASP A 118 3.86 10.72 -17.05
CA ASP A 118 2.70 10.74 -17.95
C ASP A 118 1.99 12.12 -18.00
N GLY A 119 2.24 12.97 -17.01
CA GLY A 119 1.51 14.22 -16.82
C GLY A 119 0.66 14.21 -15.55
N GLY A 120 0.44 15.40 -14.96
CA GLY A 120 -0.47 15.56 -13.83
C GLY A 120 -1.95 15.35 -14.20
N PRO A 121 -2.85 15.42 -13.19
CA PRO A 121 -4.29 15.35 -13.41
C PRO A 121 -4.78 16.36 -14.46
N GLU A 122 -5.77 15.98 -15.28
CA GLU A 122 -6.30 16.82 -16.38
C GLU A 122 -6.76 18.21 -15.90
N ASP A 123 -7.37 18.28 -14.72
CA ASP A 123 -7.85 19.52 -14.09
C ASP A 123 -6.72 20.41 -13.55
N GLN A 124 -5.49 19.90 -13.53
CA GLN A 124 -4.29 20.61 -13.05
C GLN A 124 -3.28 20.91 -14.16
N GLN A 125 -3.58 20.62 -15.43
CA GLN A 125 -2.65 20.79 -16.54
C GLN A 125 -2.13 22.23 -16.70
N ASN A 126 -2.95 23.22 -16.33
CA ASN A 126 -2.58 24.64 -16.38
C ASN A 126 -1.81 25.13 -15.14
N CYS A 127 -1.61 24.27 -14.13
CA CYS A 127 -0.83 24.61 -12.94
C CYS A 127 0.67 24.45 -13.25
N PRO A 128 1.50 25.48 -12.99
CA PRO A 128 2.95 25.39 -13.15
C PRO A 128 3.51 24.42 -12.10
N SER A 129 3.81 23.19 -12.52
CA SER A 129 4.28 22.11 -11.65
C SER A 129 5.23 21.18 -12.39
N LYS A 130 5.95 20.34 -11.63
CA LYS A 130 6.81 19.29 -12.18
C LYS A 130 6.07 18.10 -12.77
N LEU A 131 4.76 18.03 -12.55
CA LEU A 131 3.91 17.03 -13.18
C LEU A 131 3.52 17.44 -14.61
N ASN A 132 3.60 18.72 -14.97
CA ASN A 132 3.18 19.23 -16.29
C ASN A 132 4.33 19.89 -17.06
N SER A 133 5.58 19.59 -16.69
CA SER A 133 6.80 20.16 -17.27
C SER A 133 7.65 19.13 -18.03
#